data_AF-A0AAN8ACD0-F1
#
_entry.id   AF-A0AAN8ACD0-F1
#
_cell.length_a   1.000
_cell.length_b   1.000
_cell.length_c   1.000
_cell.angle_alpha   90.00
_cell.angle_beta   90.00
_cell.angle_gamma   90.00
#
_symmetry.space_group_name_H-M   'P 1'
#
loop_
_entity.id
_entity.type
_entity.pdbx_description
1 polymer ?
#
loop_
_entity_poly.entity_id
_entity_poly.type
_entity_poly.pdbx_seq_one_letter_code
_entity_poly.pdbx_strand_id
1 'polypeptide(L)'
;MGHHNAVQINEKIEKVCSEIGFQNLIQLSMDGPNVNWKTFSLAQQNIEQQTGRQMLNVGSCGLHTLHNAFRTGCASTDWDLGNALSSLKWLFKDVPARREDFTEVTGSTSFPLDLCSHRWLENVEVAERALTILPSLKTYISAAKTKKITEPCTKSFKKAEGIVHDDLFPAKLNFFLMVAREITPFLKLYQTDKPMLPFMSGDLTNILRSLMEKFVKPSVMMSATNTLKLLKVDHEEQDNHVDVNKVKVGFATERALVEHVKNSGAERLRLEFRQNCKLFLVKMVSKLFEKAPVKYPLVRSLSVLDPRVLLKNKELSSQKLTTVLRLLVETARLEEKCCDDVLREFGQFFDTSLMLASDSFHKFTPQSDRLDEFYHGLLANKAEFRHLWEVVQLALILSHGQASVERGFSVNKEVMVENLKEHSLIAQRVIHDHVLIIGGLHNVGYSKELFLSASAARQKYHMYLDEERRQKQDQQKALKRKTLMEEVSEMKAKKKRMEEDVRVLMKSADGNAEKAEATGKLSLISKSNGLRRAANEKQRNLKTLEQKLTEKMKELNDAL
;
A
#
# COMPACT_ATOMS: atom_id res chain seq x y z
N MET A 1 6.57 9.45 3.55
CA MET A 1 5.86 8.38 4.29
C MET A 1 6.77 7.28 4.88
N GLY A 2 8.10 7.44 4.98
CA GLY A 2 8.99 6.35 5.47
C GLY A 2 9.00 6.09 6.99
N HIS A 3 8.68 7.10 7.80
CA HIS A 3 8.68 7.01 9.27
C HIS A 3 7.30 7.16 9.91
N HIS A 4 6.23 7.17 9.11
CA HIS A 4 4.90 7.44 9.63
C HIS A 4 4.33 6.17 10.25
N ASN A 5 3.87 6.27 11.50
CA ASN A 5 3.14 5.21 12.16
C ASN A 5 1.65 5.28 11.81
N ALA A 6 0.89 4.25 12.20
CA ALA A 6 -0.53 4.15 11.89
C ALA A 6 -1.38 5.32 12.43
N VAL A 7 -1.01 5.88 13.59
CA VAL A 7 -1.72 7.02 14.20
C VAL A 7 -1.57 8.27 13.33
N GLN A 8 -0.33 8.56 12.92
CA GLN A 8 -0.04 9.72 12.06
C GLN A 8 -0.72 9.63 10.69
N ILE A 9 -0.86 8.41 10.14
CA ILE A 9 -1.60 8.22 8.88
C ILE A 9 -3.10 8.43 9.14
N ASN A 10 -3.63 7.89 10.24
CA ASN A 10 -5.03 8.04 10.61
C ASN A 10 -5.42 9.51 10.85
N GLU A 11 -4.59 10.32 11.52
CA GLU A 11 -4.82 11.77 11.69
C GLU A 11 -5.02 12.51 10.36
N LYS A 12 -4.33 12.08 9.29
CA LYS A 12 -4.52 12.65 7.95
C LYS A 12 -5.83 12.21 7.32
N ILE A 13 -6.21 10.95 7.50
CA ILE A 13 -7.52 10.43 7.06
C ILE A 13 -8.63 11.19 7.76
N GLU A 14 -8.53 11.40 9.07
CA GLU A 14 -9.50 12.15 9.87
C GLU A 14 -9.65 13.59 9.38
N LYS A 15 -8.53 14.26 9.08
CA LYS A 15 -8.57 15.60 8.50
C LYS A 15 -9.36 15.61 7.19
N VAL A 16 -9.09 14.68 6.27
CA VAL A 16 -9.84 14.58 5.01
C VAL A 16 -11.31 14.28 5.25
N CYS A 17 -11.63 13.33 6.15
CA CYS A 17 -13.00 13.00 6.52
C CYS A 17 -13.76 14.16 7.16
N SER A 18 -13.07 15.05 7.88
CA SER A 18 -13.69 16.27 8.41
C SER A 18 -14.13 17.26 7.33
N GLU A 19 -13.49 17.23 6.16
CA GLU A 19 -13.83 18.08 5.01
C GLU A 19 -14.94 17.46 4.16
N ILE A 20 -14.90 16.14 3.92
CA ILE A 20 -15.85 15.44 3.03
C ILE A 20 -17.04 14.79 3.74
N GLY A 21 -17.01 14.70 5.07
CA GLY A 21 -17.99 13.99 5.91
C GLY A 21 -17.62 12.52 6.15
N PHE A 22 -17.57 12.13 7.43
CA PHE A 22 -17.21 10.76 7.87
C PHE A 22 -18.16 9.69 7.29
N GLN A 23 -19.44 10.00 7.13
CA GLN A 23 -20.44 9.08 6.57
C GLN A 23 -20.16 8.68 5.11
N ASN A 24 -19.41 9.51 4.38
CA ASN A 24 -19.09 9.30 2.97
C ASN A 24 -17.87 8.39 2.76
N LEU A 25 -17.08 8.11 3.80
CA LEU A 25 -16.01 7.11 3.70
C LEU A 25 -16.60 5.71 3.78
N ILE A 26 -16.67 5.02 2.64
CA ILE A 26 -17.29 3.70 2.51
C ILE A 26 -16.26 2.57 2.62
N GLN A 27 -15.07 2.77 2.07
CA GLN A 27 -14.00 1.78 2.05
C GLN A 27 -12.64 2.47 2.03
N LEU A 28 -11.66 1.89 2.72
CA LEU A 28 -10.26 2.33 2.65
C LEU A 28 -9.44 1.32 1.83
N SER A 29 -8.95 1.76 0.67
CA SER A 29 -8.13 0.94 -0.23
C SER A 29 -6.66 1.08 0.11
N MET A 30 -5.98 -0.05 0.32
CA MET A 30 -4.62 -0.05 0.86
C MET A 30 -3.84 -1.30 0.50
N ASP A 31 -2.52 -1.20 0.63
CA ASP A 31 -1.63 -2.36 0.57
C ASP A 31 -1.68 -3.20 1.84
N GLY A 32 -1.01 -4.35 1.81
CA GLY A 32 -1.00 -5.32 2.90
C GLY A 32 0.01 -5.18 4.04
N PRO A 33 0.84 -4.12 4.22
CA PRO A 33 1.73 -4.07 5.38
C PRO A 33 0.95 -3.84 6.68
N ASN A 34 1.50 -4.31 7.80
CA ASN A 34 0.83 -4.27 9.11
C ASN A 34 0.45 -2.85 9.56
N VAL A 35 1.25 -1.83 9.19
CA VAL A 35 0.95 -0.42 9.51
C VAL A 35 -0.35 0.04 8.86
N ASN A 36 -0.64 -0.40 7.63
CA ASN A 36 -1.88 -0.06 6.92
C ASN A 36 -3.07 -0.77 7.55
N TRP A 37 -2.92 -2.06 7.91
CA TRP A 37 -3.96 -2.78 8.65
C TRP A 37 -4.28 -2.14 9.99
N LYS A 38 -3.27 -1.68 10.74
CA LYS A 38 -3.50 -0.94 11.98
C LYS A 38 -4.19 0.41 11.72
N THR A 39 -3.82 1.11 10.64
CA THR A 39 -4.47 2.36 10.23
C THR A 39 -5.94 2.12 9.90
N PHE A 40 -6.26 1.06 9.15
CA PHE A 40 -7.63 0.66 8.85
C PHE A 40 -8.44 0.42 10.12
N SER A 41 -7.89 -0.31 11.10
CA SER A 41 -8.59 -0.56 12.37
C SER A 41 -8.87 0.74 13.15
N LEU A 42 -7.92 1.69 13.15
CA LEU A 42 -8.12 3.00 13.80
C LEU A 42 -9.20 3.81 13.08
N ALA A 43 -9.12 3.90 11.76
CA ALA A 43 -10.11 4.61 10.94
C ALA A 43 -11.51 3.99 11.08
N GLN A 44 -11.59 2.66 11.09
CA GLN A 44 -12.84 1.91 11.30
C GLN A 44 -13.49 2.26 12.63
N GLN A 45 -12.73 2.23 13.73
CA GLN A 45 -13.23 2.57 15.05
C GLN A 45 -13.75 4.01 15.09
N ASN A 46 -13.04 4.95 14.49
CA ASN A 46 -13.45 6.36 14.48
C ASN A 46 -14.72 6.57 13.64
N ILE A 47 -14.80 5.98 12.44
CA ILE A 47 -15.98 6.08 11.57
C ILE A 47 -17.22 5.50 12.27
N GLU A 48 -17.07 4.37 12.94
CA GLU A 48 -18.15 3.74 13.69
C GLU A 48 -18.61 4.59 14.87
N GLN A 49 -17.68 5.19 15.63
CA GLN A 49 -18.00 6.12 16.71
C GLN A 49 -18.73 7.38 16.22
N GLN A 50 -18.37 7.90 15.05
CA GLN A 50 -18.96 9.15 14.54
C GLN A 50 -20.26 8.96 13.78
N THR A 51 -20.47 7.80 13.16
CA THR A 51 -21.57 7.61 12.20
C THR A 51 -22.49 6.44 12.52
N GLY A 52 -22.08 5.54 13.43
CA GLY A 52 -22.74 4.25 13.65
C GLY A 52 -22.58 3.27 12.48
N ARG A 53 -21.78 3.61 11.46
CA ARG A 53 -21.55 2.77 10.27
C ARG A 53 -20.16 2.17 10.27
N GLN A 54 -20.01 1.02 9.63
CA GLN A 54 -18.72 0.39 9.42
C GLN A 54 -18.24 0.54 7.97
N MET A 55 -16.93 0.54 7.73
CA MET A 55 -16.36 0.51 6.39
C MET A 55 -16.47 -0.90 5.81
N LEU A 56 -16.62 -0.99 4.49
CA LEU A 56 -16.61 -2.26 3.77
C LEU A 56 -15.16 -2.75 3.61
N ASN A 57 -14.91 -3.99 4.04
CA ASN A 57 -13.60 -4.62 3.95
C ASN A 57 -13.54 -5.60 2.77
N VAL A 58 -12.77 -5.23 1.75
CA VAL A 58 -12.50 -6.05 0.55
C VAL A 58 -11.10 -6.65 0.55
N GLY A 59 -10.34 -6.46 1.64
CA GLY A 59 -8.94 -6.85 1.72
C GLY A 59 -7.95 -5.78 1.30
N SER A 60 -6.68 -6.17 1.27
CA SER A 60 -5.60 -5.37 0.70
C SER A 60 -5.54 -5.54 -0.82
N CYS A 61 -4.83 -4.63 -1.50
CA CYS A 61 -4.67 -4.65 -2.95
C CYS A 61 -4.29 -6.04 -3.51
N GLY A 62 -5.10 -6.54 -4.46
CA GLY A 62 -4.89 -7.84 -5.10
C GLY A 62 -3.61 -7.91 -5.94
N LEU A 63 -3.23 -6.81 -6.62
CA LEU A 63 -2.01 -6.70 -7.40
C LEU A 63 -0.76 -6.89 -6.52
N HIS A 64 -0.66 -6.12 -5.43
CA HIS A 64 0.44 -6.24 -4.48
C HIS A 64 0.50 -7.62 -3.81
N THR A 65 -0.66 -8.24 -3.58
CA THR A 65 -0.73 -9.59 -3.05
C THR A 65 -0.10 -10.62 -4.00
N LEU A 66 -0.35 -10.52 -5.31
CA LEU A 66 0.27 -11.39 -6.31
C LEU A 66 1.79 -11.18 -6.40
N HIS A 67 2.26 -9.93 -6.44
CA HIS A 67 3.70 -9.63 -6.41
C HIS A 67 4.38 -10.23 -5.18
N ASN A 68 3.79 -10.04 -3.99
CA ASN A 68 4.33 -10.55 -2.74
C ASN A 68 4.28 -12.08 -2.66
N ALA A 69 3.22 -12.71 -3.18
CA ALA A 69 3.11 -14.16 -3.24
C ALA A 69 4.16 -14.78 -4.16
N PHE A 70 4.34 -14.21 -5.35
CA PHE A 70 5.37 -14.65 -6.28
C PHE A 70 6.77 -14.48 -5.69
N ARG A 71 7.04 -13.34 -5.03
CA ARG A 71 8.30 -13.11 -4.30
C ARG A 71 8.50 -14.13 -3.18
N THR A 72 7.43 -14.47 -2.44
CA THR A 72 7.46 -15.48 -1.38
C THR A 72 7.82 -16.87 -1.93
N GLY A 73 7.26 -17.24 -3.10
CA GLY A 73 7.65 -18.46 -3.81
C GLY A 73 9.12 -18.43 -4.26
N CYS A 74 9.61 -17.31 -4.79
CA CYS A 74 11.04 -17.19 -5.13
C CYS A 74 11.94 -17.36 -3.90
N ALA A 75 11.59 -16.69 -2.80
CA ALA A 75 12.38 -16.66 -1.58
C ALA A 75 12.36 -17.97 -0.78
N SER A 76 11.42 -18.88 -1.07
CA SER A 76 11.43 -20.23 -0.47
C SER A 76 12.41 -21.18 -1.13
N THR A 77 12.97 -20.80 -2.28
CA THR A 77 14.04 -21.55 -2.95
C THR A 77 15.41 -20.98 -2.59
N ASP A 78 16.45 -21.77 -2.75
CA ASP A 78 17.86 -21.38 -2.58
C ASP A 78 18.43 -20.66 -3.81
N TRP A 79 17.61 -20.34 -4.81
CA TRP A 79 18.07 -19.85 -6.11
C TRP A 79 18.60 -18.42 -6.12
N ASP A 80 18.21 -17.60 -5.15
CA ASP A 80 18.68 -16.21 -5.00
C ASP A 80 18.59 -15.36 -6.29
N LEU A 81 17.52 -15.58 -7.08
CA LEU A 81 17.36 -14.99 -8.42
C LEU A 81 17.33 -13.45 -8.39
N GLY A 82 16.80 -12.85 -7.34
CA GLY A 82 16.74 -11.38 -7.19
C GLY A 82 18.14 -10.76 -7.14
N ASN A 83 19.04 -11.32 -6.34
CA ASN A 83 20.42 -10.85 -6.27
C ASN A 83 21.20 -11.21 -7.54
N ALA A 84 20.92 -12.37 -8.15
CA ALA A 84 21.54 -12.77 -9.41
C ALA A 84 21.24 -11.75 -10.52
N LEU A 85 19.96 -11.46 -10.79
CA LEU A 85 19.53 -10.51 -11.82
C LEU A 85 20.01 -9.08 -11.52
N SER A 86 19.93 -8.65 -10.26
CA SER A 86 20.45 -7.33 -9.86
C SER A 86 21.96 -7.21 -10.09
N SER A 87 22.72 -8.27 -9.77
CA SER A 87 24.18 -8.28 -9.92
C SER A 87 24.62 -8.22 -11.39
N LEU A 88 23.89 -8.86 -12.30
CA LEU A 88 24.15 -8.76 -13.73
C LEU A 88 24.12 -7.30 -14.18
N LYS A 89 23.09 -6.55 -13.79
CA LYS A 89 22.99 -5.13 -14.11
C LYS A 89 24.12 -4.31 -13.45
N TRP A 90 24.43 -4.57 -12.17
CA TRP A 90 25.49 -3.85 -11.45
C TRP A 90 26.90 -4.16 -11.97
N LEU A 91 27.06 -5.19 -12.81
CA LEU A 91 28.33 -5.43 -13.48
C LEU A 91 28.66 -4.31 -14.48
N PHE A 92 27.65 -3.79 -15.18
CA PHE A 92 27.79 -2.84 -16.29
C PHE A 92 27.27 -1.42 -16.00
N LYS A 93 26.46 -1.24 -14.95
CA LYS A 93 25.95 0.08 -14.58
C LYS A 93 27.10 1.01 -14.17
N ASP A 94 27.09 2.20 -14.76
CA ASP A 94 28.03 3.30 -14.49
C ASP A 94 29.51 2.91 -14.72
N VAL A 95 29.78 1.90 -15.55
CA VAL A 95 31.14 1.47 -15.90
C VAL A 95 31.30 1.34 -17.42
N PRO A 96 31.57 2.45 -18.15
CA PRO A 96 31.70 2.45 -19.61
C PRO A 96 32.74 1.47 -20.14
N ALA A 97 33.91 1.39 -19.50
CA ALA A 97 35.00 0.49 -19.92
C ALA A 97 34.56 -0.98 -19.99
N ARG A 98 33.78 -1.46 -19.01
CA ARG A 98 33.26 -2.85 -19.04
C ARG A 98 32.24 -3.08 -20.16
N ARG A 99 31.49 -2.04 -20.54
CA ARG A 99 30.52 -2.13 -21.64
C ARG A 99 31.25 -2.19 -22.97
N GLU A 100 32.31 -1.41 -23.12
CA GLU A 100 33.23 -1.45 -24.26
C GLU A 100 33.88 -2.83 -24.38
N ASP A 101 34.56 -3.30 -23.32
CA ASP A 101 35.17 -4.64 -23.28
C ASP A 101 34.16 -5.75 -23.63
N PHE A 102 32.95 -5.68 -23.07
CA PHE A 102 31.89 -6.64 -23.36
C PHE A 102 31.47 -6.62 -24.82
N THR A 103 31.26 -5.43 -25.40
CA THR A 103 30.85 -5.32 -26.79
C THR A 103 31.97 -5.76 -27.74
N GLU A 104 33.23 -5.46 -27.43
CA GLU A 104 34.37 -5.88 -28.23
C GLU A 104 34.53 -7.40 -28.25
N VAL A 105 34.54 -8.05 -27.07
CA VAL A 105 34.81 -9.50 -26.99
C VAL A 105 33.62 -10.37 -27.39
N THR A 106 32.39 -9.85 -27.31
CA THR A 106 31.17 -10.63 -27.57
C THR A 106 30.46 -10.25 -28.87
N GLY A 107 30.74 -9.07 -29.44
CA GLY A 107 29.98 -8.47 -30.54
C GLY A 107 28.56 -8.03 -30.15
N SER A 108 28.17 -8.15 -28.87
CA SER A 108 26.82 -7.84 -28.40
C SER A 108 26.73 -6.45 -27.79
N THR A 109 25.68 -5.72 -28.14
CA THR A 109 25.28 -4.43 -27.53
C THR A 109 24.09 -4.59 -26.58
N SER A 110 23.65 -5.82 -26.32
CA SER A 110 22.55 -6.12 -25.41
C SER A 110 23.04 -6.29 -23.98
N PHE A 111 22.60 -5.40 -23.09
CA PHE A 111 22.97 -5.39 -21.67
C PHE A 111 21.82 -5.88 -20.78
N PRO A 112 22.11 -6.30 -19.52
CA PRO A 112 21.08 -6.62 -18.53
C PRO A 112 20.18 -5.43 -18.22
N LEU A 113 18.93 -5.71 -17.84
CA LEU A 113 17.94 -4.70 -17.44
C LEU A 113 17.87 -4.53 -15.91
N ASP A 114 17.27 -3.42 -15.48
CA ASP A 114 17.06 -3.11 -14.07
C ASP A 114 15.95 -3.96 -13.44
N LEU A 115 16.30 -4.69 -12.38
CA LEU A 115 15.33 -5.46 -11.59
C LEU A 115 14.54 -4.54 -10.65
N CYS A 116 13.21 -4.59 -10.72
CA CYS A 116 12.33 -3.99 -9.73
C CYS A 116 12.12 -4.94 -8.53
N SER A 117 12.76 -4.64 -7.40
CA SER A 117 12.74 -5.47 -6.18
C SER A 117 11.37 -5.53 -5.48
N HIS A 118 10.52 -4.52 -5.71
CA HIS A 118 9.19 -4.42 -5.12
C HIS A 118 8.09 -5.00 -6.01
N ARG A 119 8.31 -5.09 -7.34
CA ARG A 119 7.32 -5.57 -8.32
C ARG A 119 7.85 -6.75 -9.12
N TRP A 120 7.92 -7.91 -8.47
CA TRP A 120 8.60 -9.09 -9.04
C TRP A 120 8.05 -9.56 -10.39
N LEU A 121 6.73 -9.55 -10.57
CA LEU A 121 6.05 -9.94 -11.81
C LEU A 121 6.21 -8.94 -12.97
N GLU A 122 6.73 -7.73 -12.73
CA GLU A 122 7.11 -6.79 -13.82
C GLU A 122 8.49 -7.17 -14.42
N ASN A 123 9.25 -8.05 -13.78
CA ASN A 123 10.61 -8.41 -14.21
C ASN A 123 10.66 -9.52 -15.27
N VAL A 124 9.57 -9.74 -16.03
CA VAL A 124 9.53 -10.73 -17.13
C VAL A 124 10.60 -10.39 -18.17
N GLU A 125 10.65 -9.14 -18.63
CA GLU A 125 11.65 -8.69 -19.60
C GLU A 125 13.07 -8.76 -19.07
N VAL A 126 13.27 -8.55 -17.75
CA VAL A 126 14.58 -8.66 -17.09
C VAL A 126 15.09 -10.10 -17.13
N ALA A 127 14.23 -11.07 -16.82
CA ALA A 127 14.57 -12.49 -16.86
C ALA A 127 14.77 -12.99 -18.31
N GLU A 128 13.95 -12.53 -19.26
CA GLU A 128 14.15 -12.80 -20.69
C GLU A 128 15.49 -12.25 -21.18
N ARG A 129 15.79 -10.98 -20.87
CA ARG A 129 17.08 -10.37 -21.22
C ARG A 129 18.24 -11.14 -20.63
N ALA A 130 18.14 -11.58 -19.38
CA ALA A 130 19.19 -12.35 -18.72
C ALA A 130 19.46 -13.68 -19.44
N LEU A 131 18.42 -14.37 -19.94
CA LEU A 131 18.58 -15.55 -20.79
C LEU A 131 19.24 -15.21 -22.13
N THR A 132 18.80 -14.15 -22.80
CA THR A 132 19.34 -13.73 -24.11
C THR A 132 20.82 -13.38 -24.04
N ILE A 133 21.27 -12.70 -22.99
CA ILE A 133 22.67 -12.27 -22.85
C ILE A 133 23.58 -13.38 -22.31
N LEU A 134 23.04 -14.48 -21.81
CA LEU A 134 23.82 -15.52 -21.13
C LEU A 134 24.98 -16.06 -21.98
N PRO A 135 24.84 -16.34 -23.30
CA PRO A 135 25.97 -16.76 -24.13
C PRO A 135 27.07 -15.69 -24.22
N SER A 136 26.71 -14.42 -24.45
CA SER A 136 27.66 -13.30 -24.45
C SER A 136 28.34 -13.13 -23.10
N LEU A 137 27.59 -13.30 -22.00
CA LEU A 137 28.14 -13.27 -20.65
C LEU A 137 29.18 -14.37 -20.43
N LYS A 138 28.92 -15.60 -20.90
CA LYS A 138 29.91 -16.69 -20.86
C LYS A 138 31.20 -16.32 -21.59
N THR A 139 31.08 -15.74 -22.79
CA THR A 139 32.24 -15.26 -23.57
C THR A 139 33.01 -14.17 -22.83
N TYR A 140 32.32 -13.18 -22.26
CA TYR A 140 32.93 -12.08 -21.50
C TYR A 140 33.67 -12.58 -20.26
N ILE A 141 33.05 -13.45 -19.45
CA ILE A 141 33.70 -14.02 -18.26
C ILE A 141 34.93 -14.83 -18.67
N SER A 142 34.85 -15.63 -19.76
CA SER A 142 35.99 -16.38 -20.29
C SER A 142 37.12 -15.47 -20.76
N ALA A 143 36.81 -14.38 -21.47
CA ALA A 143 37.80 -13.38 -21.90
C ALA A 143 38.52 -12.73 -20.71
N ALA A 144 37.78 -12.40 -19.65
CA ALA A 144 38.37 -11.87 -18.42
C ALA A 144 39.31 -12.88 -17.73
N LYS A 145 38.88 -14.14 -17.58
CA LYS A 145 39.70 -15.20 -16.95
C LYS A 145 40.94 -15.58 -17.76
N THR A 146 40.85 -15.50 -19.09
CA THR A 146 41.98 -15.72 -20.00
C THR A 146 42.86 -14.47 -20.19
N LYS A 147 42.59 -13.39 -19.41
CA LYS A 147 43.34 -12.13 -19.43
C LYS A 147 43.36 -11.41 -20.78
N LYS A 148 42.37 -11.67 -21.63
CA LYS A 148 42.15 -10.88 -22.88
C LYS A 148 41.63 -9.48 -22.57
N ILE A 149 40.89 -9.35 -21.48
CA ILE A 149 40.40 -8.09 -20.90
C ILE A 149 40.73 -8.05 -19.40
N THR A 150 40.57 -6.89 -18.78
CA THR A 150 40.82 -6.72 -17.35
C THR A 150 39.76 -7.44 -16.52
N GLU A 151 40.17 -8.35 -15.63
CA GLU A 151 39.25 -9.04 -14.72
C GLU A 151 38.72 -8.09 -13.63
N PRO A 152 37.39 -7.82 -13.58
CA PRO A 152 36.83 -6.98 -12.54
C PRO A 152 36.83 -7.68 -11.16
N CYS A 153 37.39 -7.02 -10.15
CA CYS A 153 37.40 -7.53 -8.77
C CYS A 153 36.09 -7.31 -7.98
N THR A 154 34.97 -7.01 -8.64
CA THR A 154 33.72 -6.63 -7.96
C THR A 154 32.87 -7.82 -7.52
N LYS A 155 32.01 -7.60 -6.52
CA LYS A 155 31.00 -8.59 -6.10
C LYS A 155 30.06 -8.99 -7.25
N SER A 156 29.69 -8.02 -8.11
CA SER A 156 28.84 -8.28 -9.28
C SER A 156 29.50 -9.21 -10.29
N PHE A 157 30.81 -9.08 -10.52
CA PHE A 157 31.55 -9.98 -11.42
C PHE A 157 31.63 -11.39 -10.85
N LYS A 158 31.98 -11.56 -9.58
CA LYS A 158 31.99 -12.87 -8.91
C LYS A 158 30.62 -13.57 -8.96
N LYS A 159 29.53 -12.82 -8.80
CA LYS A 159 28.17 -13.37 -8.94
C LYS A 159 27.86 -13.75 -10.39
N ALA A 160 28.27 -12.94 -11.37
CA ALA A 160 28.12 -13.26 -12.79
C ALA A 160 28.90 -14.52 -13.21
N GLU A 161 30.11 -14.70 -12.66
CA GLU A 161 30.89 -15.94 -12.80
C GLU A 161 30.10 -17.13 -12.23
N GLY A 162 29.59 -17.01 -11.00
CA GLY A 162 28.75 -18.06 -10.40
C GLY A 162 27.50 -18.40 -11.22
N ILE A 163 26.87 -17.40 -11.86
CA ILE A 163 25.73 -17.60 -12.78
C ILE A 163 26.14 -18.41 -14.01
N VAL A 164 27.31 -18.11 -14.59
CA VAL A 164 27.83 -18.82 -15.77
C VAL A 164 28.13 -20.29 -15.48
N HIS A 165 28.54 -20.61 -14.25
CA HIS A 165 28.82 -21.97 -13.78
C HIS A 165 27.59 -22.73 -13.26
N ASP A 166 26.44 -22.07 -13.10
CA ASP A 166 25.21 -22.72 -12.65
C ASP A 166 24.43 -23.29 -13.85
N ASP A 167 24.60 -24.59 -14.10
CA ASP A 167 23.90 -25.31 -15.18
C ASP A 167 22.36 -25.28 -15.05
N LEU A 168 21.83 -25.03 -13.85
CA LEU A 168 20.39 -24.91 -13.62
C LEU A 168 19.88 -23.48 -13.83
N PHE A 169 20.75 -22.47 -13.96
CA PHE A 169 20.33 -21.07 -14.09
C PHE A 169 19.32 -20.83 -15.23
N PRO A 170 19.51 -21.40 -16.45
CA PRO A 170 18.52 -21.29 -17.51
C PRO A 170 17.17 -21.91 -17.13
N ALA A 171 17.17 -23.07 -16.45
CA ALA A 171 15.94 -23.73 -16.01
C ALA A 171 15.23 -22.91 -14.93
N LYS A 172 15.96 -22.35 -13.96
CA LYS A 172 15.44 -21.46 -12.92
C LYS A 172 14.73 -20.23 -13.51
N LEU A 173 15.35 -19.57 -14.49
CA LEU A 173 14.74 -18.41 -15.16
C LEU A 173 13.54 -18.80 -16.04
N ASN A 174 13.58 -19.93 -16.75
CA ASN A 174 12.43 -20.39 -17.53
C ASN A 174 11.24 -20.77 -16.65
N PHE A 175 11.47 -21.37 -15.48
CA PHE A 175 10.41 -21.63 -14.51
C PHE A 175 9.83 -20.34 -13.94
N PHE A 176 10.69 -19.38 -13.56
CA PHE A 176 10.29 -18.03 -13.16
C PHE A 176 9.37 -17.41 -14.23
N LEU A 177 9.78 -17.45 -15.50
CA LEU A 177 9.04 -16.87 -16.63
C LEU A 177 7.71 -17.56 -16.86
N MET A 178 7.66 -18.90 -16.74
CA MET A 178 6.41 -19.66 -16.88
C MET A 178 5.38 -19.16 -15.86
N VAL A 179 5.73 -19.10 -14.58
CA VAL A 179 4.80 -18.66 -13.53
C VAL A 179 4.47 -17.18 -13.67
N ALA A 180 5.45 -16.33 -13.98
CA ALA A 180 5.22 -14.88 -14.10
C ALA A 180 4.26 -14.55 -15.24
N ARG A 181 4.48 -15.12 -16.44
CA ARG A 181 3.66 -14.89 -17.64
C ARG A 181 2.22 -15.36 -17.49
N GLU A 182 1.97 -16.35 -16.65
CA GLU A 182 0.61 -16.79 -16.33
C GLU A 182 -0.19 -15.74 -15.54
N ILE A 183 0.50 -14.92 -14.75
CA ILE A 183 -0.12 -13.92 -13.87
C ILE A 183 -0.14 -12.54 -14.53
N THR A 184 0.81 -12.25 -15.44
CA THR A 184 0.90 -10.96 -16.15
C THR A 184 -0.43 -10.47 -16.75
N PRO A 185 -1.27 -11.31 -17.41
CA PRO A 185 -2.55 -10.85 -17.96
C PRO A 185 -3.49 -10.26 -16.90
N PHE A 186 -3.51 -10.83 -15.70
CA PHE A 186 -4.29 -10.29 -14.58
C PHE A 186 -3.74 -8.94 -14.14
N LEU A 187 -2.42 -8.81 -13.99
CA LEU A 187 -1.83 -7.52 -13.60
C LEU A 187 -2.20 -6.41 -14.58
N LYS A 188 -2.09 -6.69 -15.89
CA LYS A 188 -2.45 -5.74 -16.94
C LYS A 188 -3.94 -5.38 -16.91
N LEU A 189 -4.80 -6.37 -16.71
CA LEU A 189 -6.26 -6.16 -16.68
C LEU A 189 -6.71 -5.27 -15.51
N TYR A 190 -6.09 -5.43 -14.33
CA TYR A 190 -6.48 -4.72 -13.11
C TYR A 190 -5.68 -3.43 -12.87
N GLN A 191 -4.77 -3.05 -13.78
CA GLN A 191 -4.11 -1.74 -13.77
C GLN A 191 -4.97 -0.68 -14.48
N THR A 192 -6.16 -0.40 -13.92
CA THR A 192 -7.15 0.50 -14.54
C THR A 192 -7.97 1.28 -13.49
N ASP A 193 -8.68 2.34 -13.90
CA ASP A 193 -9.69 3.03 -13.06
C ASP A 193 -11.10 2.42 -13.19
N LYS A 194 -11.30 1.48 -14.11
CA LYS A 194 -12.60 0.84 -14.31
C LYS A 194 -13.05 0.09 -13.03
N PRO A 195 -14.36 -0.07 -12.78
CA PRO A 195 -14.86 -0.88 -11.67
C PRO A 195 -14.56 -2.38 -11.85
N MET A 196 -13.39 -2.83 -11.41
CA MET A 196 -12.93 -4.21 -11.65
C MET A 196 -13.21 -5.20 -10.51
N LEU A 197 -13.67 -4.73 -9.34
CA LEU A 197 -13.86 -5.60 -8.17
C LEU A 197 -14.82 -6.77 -8.42
N PRO A 198 -15.94 -6.61 -9.16
CA PRO A 198 -16.84 -7.72 -9.49
C PRO A 198 -16.18 -8.91 -10.22
N PHE A 199 -15.15 -8.66 -11.03
CA PHE A 199 -14.44 -9.71 -11.78
C PHE A 199 -13.38 -10.44 -10.93
N MET A 200 -12.93 -9.81 -9.83
CA MET A 200 -11.75 -10.21 -9.08
C MET A 200 -11.80 -11.63 -8.54
N SER A 201 -12.95 -12.03 -7.99
CA SER A 201 -13.09 -13.38 -7.42
C SER A 201 -12.93 -14.46 -8.49
N GLY A 202 -13.54 -14.28 -9.66
CA GLY A 202 -13.47 -15.25 -10.75
C GLY A 202 -12.05 -15.37 -11.29
N ASP A 203 -11.43 -14.23 -11.60
CA ASP A 203 -10.10 -14.20 -12.20
C ASP A 203 -9.01 -14.72 -11.24
N LEU A 204 -9.07 -14.37 -9.94
CA LEU A 204 -8.17 -14.93 -8.92
C LEU A 204 -8.38 -16.44 -8.72
N THR A 205 -9.63 -16.91 -8.80
CA THR A 205 -9.93 -18.36 -8.70
C THR A 205 -9.26 -19.12 -9.84
N ASN A 206 -9.28 -18.56 -11.06
CA ASN A 206 -8.64 -19.18 -12.22
C ASN A 206 -7.11 -19.23 -12.09
N ILE A 207 -6.48 -18.16 -11.60
CA ILE A 207 -5.04 -18.15 -11.30
C ILE A 207 -4.71 -19.21 -10.24
N LEU A 208 -5.43 -19.22 -9.11
CA LEU A 208 -5.20 -20.18 -8.04
C LEU A 208 -5.32 -21.61 -8.54
N ARG A 209 -6.39 -21.92 -9.28
CA ARG A 209 -6.59 -23.24 -9.87
C ARG A 209 -5.44 -23.64 -10.77
N SER A 210 -5.07 -22.78 -11.71
CA SER A 210 -4.01 -23.05 -12.67
C SER A 210 -2.64 -23.27 -11.99
N LEU A 211 -2.33 -22.51 -10.92
CA LEU A 211 -1.13 -22.72 -10.11
C LEU A 211 -1.18 -24.05 -9.34
N MET A 212 -2.31 -24.38 -8.72
CA MET A 212 -2.49 -25.62 -7.94
C MET A 212 -2.44 -26.86 -8.82
N GLU A 213 -3.00 -26.83 -10.03
CA GLU A 213 -2.97 -27.94 -11.00
C GLU A 213 -1.56 -28.34 -11.48
N LYS A 214 -0.53 -27.57 -11.11
CA LYS A 214 0.88 -27.91 -11.37
C LYS A 214 1.47 -28.86 -10.33
N PHE A 215 0.91 -28.93 -9.12
CA PHE A 215 1.47 -29.72 -8.02
C PHE A 215 0.44 -30.51 -7.19
N VAL A 216 -0.86 -30.20 -7.29
CA VAL A 216 -1.96 -30.91 -6.61
C VAL A 216 -2.51 -32.00 -7.52
N LYS A 217 -2.88 -33.15 -6.94
CA LYS A 217 -3.46 -34.29 -7.66
C LYS A 217 -4.75 -33.90 -8.40
N PRO A 218 -4.96 -34.38 -9.65
CA PRO A 218 -6.19 -34.13 -10.39
C PRO A 218 -7.46 -34.56 -9.65
N SER A 219 -7.42 -35.69 -8.93
CA SER A 219 -8.56 -36.17 -8.14
C SER A 219 -9.03 -35.18 -7.08
N VAL A 220 -8.08 -34.49 -6.42
CA VAL A 220 -8.37 -33.44 -5.43
C VAL A 220 -8.92 -32.20 -6.15
N MET A 221 -8.31 -31.78 -7.25
CA MET A 221 -8.74 -30.59 -8.01
C MET A 221 -10.15 -30.72 -8.61
N MET A 222 -10.55 -31.93 -9.03
CA MET A 222 -11.90 -32.21 -9.55
C MET A 222 -12.99 -31.98 -8.50
N SER A 223 -12.70 -32.22 -7.22
CA SER A 223 -13.65 -31.97 -6.11
C SER A 223 -13.87 -30.47 -5.86
N ALA A 224 -12.89 -29.64 -6.22
CA ALA A 224 -12.92 -28.19 -6.03
C ALA A 224 -13.71 -27.49 -7.15
N THR A 225 -15.03 -27.69 -7.22
CA THR A 225 -15.86 -27.22 -8.35
C THR A 225 -16.14 -25.71 -8.38
N ASN A 226 -15.91 -25.00 -7.27
CA ASN A 226 -16.14 -23.55 -7.18
C ASN A 226 -15.08 -22.88 -6.28
N THR A 227 -15.09 -21.54 -6.23
CA THR A 227 -14.12 -20.76 -5.45
C THR A 227 -14.05 -21.18 -3.98
N LEU A 228 -15.18 -21.38 -3.31
CA LEU A 228 -15.20 -21.77 -1.89
C LEU A 228 -14.59 -23.14 -1.66
N LYS A 229 -14.89 -24.11 -2.53
CA LYS A 229 -14.30 -25.44 -2.45
C LYS A 229 -12.80 -25.42 -2.78
N LEU A 230 -12.37 -24.60 -3.74
CA LEU A 230 -10.95 -24.42 -4.07
C LEU A 230 -10.17 -23.86 -2.88
N LEU A 231 -10.71 -22.84 -2.19
CA LEU A 231 -10.09 -22.25 -0.99
C LEU A 231 -10.07 -23.19 0.22
N LYS A 232 -10.80 -24.31 0.17
CA LYS A 232 -10.83 -25.36 1.21
C LYS A 232 -9.93 -26.55 0.89
N VAL A 233 -9.30 -26.58 -0.29
CA VAL A 233 -8.32 -27.63 -0.60
C VAL A 233 -7.13 -27.43 0.32
N ASP A 234 -6.74 -28.48 1.02
CA ASP A 234 -5.48 -28.50 1.77
C ASP A 234 -4.32 -28.67 0.78
N HIS A 235 -3.79 -27.54 0.34
CA HIS A 235 -2.70 -27.46 -0.63
C HIS A 235 -1.31 -27.56 -0.01
N GLU A 236 -1.20 -27.69 1.32
CA GLU A 236 0.07 -27.95 1.99
C GLU A 236 0.24 -29.45 2.31
N GLU A 237 -0.87 -30.19 2.45
CA GLU A 237 -0.86 -31.63 2.66
C GLU A 237 -0.16 -32.39 1.53
N GLN A 238 0.90 -33.12 1.88
CA GLN A 238 1.74 -33.82 0.92
C GLN A 238 1.01 -34.96 0.22
N ASP A 239 0.04 -35.58 0.90
CA ASP A 239 -0.79 -36.63 0.33
C ASP A 239 -1.70 -36.11 -0.80
N ASN A 240 -1.97 -34.81 -0.84
CA ASN A 240 -2.73 -34.20 -1.93
C ASN A 240 -1.86 -33.86 -3.14
N HIS A 241 -0.53 -33.99 -3.05
CA HIS A 241 0.39 -33.58 -4.10
C HIS A 241 0.68 -34.70 -5.10
N VAL A 242 0.94 -34.32 -6.35
CA VAL A 242 1.51 -35.25 -7.32
C VAL A 242 2.94 -35.63 -6.91
N ASP A 243 3.38 -36.78 -7.42
CA ASP A 243 4.80 -37.16 -7.36
C ASP A 243 5.68 -36.02 -7.90
N VAL A 244 6.84 -35.81 -7.28
CA VAL A 244 7.74 -34.70 -7.63
C VAL A 244 8.13 -34.69 -9.11
N ASN A 245 8.25 -35.86 -9.75
CA ASN A 245 8.57 -35.97 -11.18
C ASN A 245 7.41 -35.52 -12.08
N LYS A 246 6.18 -35.53 -11.56
CA LYS A 246 4.96 -35.12 -12.27
C LYS A 246 4.62 -33.65 -12.05
N VAL A 247 5.41 -32.92 -11.25
CA VAL A 247 5.23 -31.48 -11.06
C VAL A 247 5.45 -30.76 -12.40
N LYS A 248 4.46 -29.96 -12.81
CA LYS A 248 4.50 -29.23 -14.08
C LYS A 248 5.41 -28.01 -13.95
N VAL A 249 6.60 -28.07 -14.56
CA VAL A 249 7.60 -26.98 -14.54
C VAL A 249 7.67 -26.18 -15.84
N GLY A 250 6.93 -26.59 -16.87
CA GLY A 250 6.80 -25.89 -18.14
C GLY A 250 7.81 -26.34 -19.21
N PHE A 251 7.40 -26.25 -20.48
CA PHE A 251 8.14 -26.82 -21.61
C PHE A 251 9.55 -26.23 -21.79
N ALA A 252 9.71 -24.91 -21.65
CA ALA A 252 11.01 -24.26 -21.78
C ALA A 252 11.97 -24.67 -20.65
N THR A 253 11.45 -24.84 -19.44
CA THR A 253 12.20 -25.34 -18.29
C THR A 253 12.68 -26.78 -18.51
N GLU A 254 11.79 -27.67 -18.98
CA GLU A 254 12.14 -29.06 -19.28
C GLU A 254 13.26 -29.17 -20.29
N ARG A 255 13.15 -28.42 -21.39
CA ARG A 255 14.20 -28.35 -22.41
C ARG A 255 15.53 -27.85 -21.83
N ALA A 256 15.51 -26.80 -21.02
CA ALA A 256 16.72 -26.28 -20.37
C ALA A 256 17.37 -27.34 -19.44
N LEU A 257 16.58 -28.13 -18.71
CA LEU A 257 17.09 -29.23 -17.88
C LEU A 257 17.76 -30.33 -18.73
N VAL A 258 17.19 -30.65 -19.89
CA VAL A 258 17.77 -31.66 -20.81
C VAL A 258 19.04 -31.15 -21.48
N GLU A 259 19.06 -29.87 -21.89
CA GLU A 259 20.18 -29.27 -22.63
C GLU A 259 21.42 -29.03 -21.76
N HIS A 260 21.21 -28.60 -20.50
CA HIS A 260 22.28 -28.15 -19.62
C HIS A 260 22.66 -29.13 -18.50
N VAL A 261 21.78 -30.06 -18.12
CA VAL A 261 22.05 -31.02 -17.03
C VAL A 261 22.30 -32.41 -17.61
N LYS A 262 23.53 -32.68 -18.06
CA LYS A 262 23.93 -33.90 -18.81
C LYS A 262 24.87 -34.86 -18.07
N ASN A 263 25.38 -34.48 -16.89
CA ASN A 263 26.46 -35.20 -16.21
C ASN A 263 25.97 -36.34 -15.29
N SER A 264 26.90 -37.17 -14.81
CA SER A 264 26.68 -38.12 -13.72
C SER A 264 26.15 -37.37 -12.48
N GLY A 265 24.93 -37.69 -12.04
CA GLY A 265 24.21 -36.95 -10.98
C GLY A 265 23.09 -36.02 -11.49
N ALA A 266 22.89 -35.91 -12.81
CA ALA A 266 21.84 -35.11 -13.42
C ALA A 266 20.44 -35.44 -12.88
N GLU A 267 20.15 -36.72 -12.65
CA GLU A 267 18.83 -37.13 -12.16
C GLU A 267 18.54 -36.59 -10.76
N ARG A 268 19.53 -36.65 -9.87
CA ARG A 268 19.42 -36.07 -8.53
C ARG A 268 19.21 -34.56 -8.60
N LEU A 269 19.99 -33.85 -9.43
CA LEU A 269 19.85 -32.40 -9.60
C LEU A 269 18.49 -32.00 -10.18
N ARG A 270 17.97 -32.78 -11.15
CA ARG A 270 16.62 -32.57 -11.71
C ARG A 270 15.54 -32.78 -10.67
N LEU A 271 15.69 -33.81 -9.83
CA LEU A 271 14.77 -34.08 -8.73
C LEU A 271 14.77 -32.95 -7.69
N GLU A 272 15.95 -32.52 -7.25
CA GLU A 272 16.13 -31.38 -6.33
C GLU A 272 15.56 -30.08 -6.93
N PHE A 273 15.78 -29.84 -8.23
CA PHE A 273 15.18 -28.70 -8.94
C PHE A 273 13.65 -28.77 -8.96
N ARG A 274 13.06 -29.92 -9.28
CA ARG A 274 11.59 -30.09 -9.27
C ARG A 274 11.01 -29.93 -7.86
N GLN A 275 11.71 -30.39 -6.84
CA GLN A 275 11.32 -30.19 -5.44
C GLN A 275 11.30 -28.69 -5.10
N ASN A 276 12.30 -27.93 -5.54
CA ASN A 276 12.33 -26.47 -5.41
C ASN A 276 11.18 -25.79 -6.18
N CYS A 277 10.86 -26.23 -7.41
CA CYS A 277 9.69 -25.75 -8.16
C CYS A 277 8.38 -26.01 -7.42
N LYS A 278 8.21 -27.20 -6.85
CA LYS A 278 7.04 -27.54 -6.03
C LYS A 278 6.95 -26.65 -4.80
N LEU A 279 8.06 -26.48 -4.08
CA LEU A 279 8.14 -25.63 -2.89
C LEU A 279 7.79 -24.17 -3.21
N PHE A 280 8.29 -23.65 -4.33
CA PHE A 280 7.93 -22.33 -4.84
C PHE A 280 6.41 -22.20 -4.99
N LEU A 281 5.77 -23.14 -5.70
CA LEU A 281 4.34 -23.08 -6.01
C LEU A 281 3.48 -23.20 -4.74
N VAL A 282 3.83 -24.14 -3.85
CA VAL A 282 3.14 -24.32 -2.56
C VAL A 282 3.21 -23.03 -1.74
N LYS A 283 4.39 -22.43 -1.58
CA LYS A 283 4.55 -21.20 -0.79
C LYS A 283 3.89 -19.99 -1.42
N MET A 284 3.91 -19.91 -2.75
CA MET A 284 3.16 -18.88 -3.48
C MET A 284 1.66 -19.00 -3.26
N VAL A 285 1.07 -20.20 -3.46
CA VAL A 285 -0.37 -20.44 -3.27
C VAL A 285 -0.77 -20.19 -1.81
N SER A 286 0.03 -20.64 -0.85
CA SER A 286 -0.19 -20.38 0.58
C SER A 286 -0.31 -18.89 0.87
N LYS A 287 0.58 -18.08 0.28
CA LYS A 287 0.53 -16.62 0.45
C LYS A 287 -0.71 -16.00 -0.17
N LEU A 288 -1.16 -16.51 -1.31
CA LEU A 288 -2.41 -16.07 -1.94
C LEU A 288 -3.63 -16.45 -1.09
N PHE A 289 -3.70 -17.67 -0.56
CA PHE A 289 -4.79 -18.08 0.34
C PHE A 289 -4.86 -17.20 1.58
N GLU A 290 -3.70 -16.83 2.15
CA GLU A 290 -3.61 -16.00 3.35
C GLU A 290 -4.09 -14.55 3.10
N LYS A 291 -3.68 -13.95 1.96
CA LYS A 291 -3.77 -12.49 1.76
C LYS A 291 -4.69 -12.04 0.63
N ALA A 292 -5.06 -12.89 -0.32
CA ALA A 292 -5.79 -12.46 -1.52
C ALA A 292 -7.22 -12.00 -1.20
N PRO A 293 -7.73 -10.99 -1.93
CA PRO A 293 -9.11 -10.49 -1.78
C PRO A 293 -10.21 -11.55 -1.86
N VAL A 294 -9.97 -12.65 -2.59
CA VAL A 294 -10.95 -13.74 -2.78
C VAL A 294 -11.39 -14.41 -1.47
N LYS A 295 -10.62 -14.26 -0.37
CA LYS A 295 -11.01 -14.75 0.96
C LYS A 295 -12.17 -13.97 1.59
N TYR A 296 -12.44 -12.74 1.14
CA TYR A 296 -13.50 -11.91 1.67
C TYR A 296 -14.85 -12.27 1.03
N PRO A 297 -15.90 -12.54 1.84
CA PRO A 297 -17.23 -12.87 1.33
C PRO A 297 -17.78 -11.82 0.35
N LEU A 298 -17.58 -10.53 0.65
CA LEU A 298 -18.03 -9.43 -0.20
C LEU A 298 -17.44 -9.54 -1.61
N VAL A 299 -16.12 -9.71 -1.72
CA VAL A 299 -15.42 -9.83 -3.02
C VAL A 299 -15.94 -11.02 -3.82
N ARG A 300 -16.21 -12.16 -3.18
CA ARG A 300 -16.79 -13.33 -3.87
C ARG A 300 -18.19 -13.07 -4.37
N SER A 301 -19.03 -12.46 -3.54
CA SER A 301 -20.44 -12.23 -3.85
C SER A 301 -20.66 -11.11 -4.87
N LEU A 302 -19.75 -10.12 -4.94
CA LEU A 302 -19.79 -9.07 -5.95
C LEU A 302 -19.67 -9.57 -7.39
N SER A 303 -19.23 -10.83 -7.60
CA SER A 303 -19.29 -11.48 -8.91
C SER A 303 -20.71 -11.66 -9.45
N VAL A 304 -21.75 -11.40 -8.67
CA VAL A 304 -23.12 -11.26 -9.19
C VAL A 304 -23.23 -10.15 -10.24
N LEU A 305 -22.39 -9.10 -10.15
CA LEU A 305 -22.38 -7.99 -11.09
C LEU A 305 -21.48 -8.25 -12.31
N ASP A 306 -20.81 -9.39 -12.42
CA ASP A 306 -20.02 -9.73 -13.60
C ASP A 306 -20.97 -10.18 -14.75
N PRO A 307 -21.09 -9.41 -15.85
CA PRO A 307 -22.02 -9.74 -16.94
C PRO A 307 -21.74 -11.11 -17.57
N ARG A 308 -20.50 -11.59 -17.51
CA ARG A 308 -20.07 -12.90 -18.05
C ARG A 308 -20.66 -14.09 -17.28
N VAL A 309 -21.18 -13.86 -16.08
CA VAL A 309 -21.73 -14.91 -15.21
C VAL A 309 -23.11 -14.60 -14.63
N LEU A 310 -23.56 -13.34 -14.63
CA LEU A 310 -24.84 -12.92 -14.06
C LEU A 310 -25.99 -13.80 -14.57
N LEU A 311 -26.15 -13.90 -15.89
CA LEU A 311 -27.26 -14.60 -16.55
C LEU A 311 -27.13 -16.14 -16.58
N LYS A 312 -26.09 -16.73 -15.98
CA LYS A 312 -25.87 -18.19 -16.06
C LYS A 312 -26.79 -18.99 -15.14
N ASN A 313 -27.11 -18.48 -13.96
CA ASN A 313 -27.93 -19.17 -12.97
C ASN A 313 -28.58 -18.16 -12.03
N LYS A 314 -29.91 -18.05 -12.10
CA LYS A 314 -30.68 -17.04 -11.35
C LYS A 314 -30.56 -17.26 -9.85
N GLU A 315 -30.69 -18.51 -9.39
CA GLU A 315 -30.66 -18.86 -7.97
C GLU A 315 -29.32 -18.51 -7.33
N LEU A 316 -28.21 -18.85 -7.99
CA LEU A 316 -26.85 -18.54 -7.52
C LEU A 316 -26.59 -17.04 -7.53
N SER A 317 -27.05 -16.33 -8.56
CA SER A 317 -26.93 -14.87 -8.63
C SER A 317 -27.72 -14.20 -7.50
N SER A 318 -28.95 -14.64 -7.23
CA SER A 318 -29.75 -14.18 -6.10
C SER A 318 -29.07 -14.47 -4.76
N GLN A 319 -28.54 -15.68 -4.53
CA GLN A 319 -27.80 -16.03 -3.30
C GLN A 319 -26.59 -15.12 -3.04
N LYS A 320 -25.86 -14.79 -4.11
CA LYS A 320 -24.73 -13.85 -4.04
C LYS A 320 -25.22 -12.45 -3.68
N LEU A 321 -26.27 -11.94 -4.33
CA LEU A 321 -26.85 -10.64 -4.00
C LEU A 321 -27.34 -10.60 -2.55
N THR A 322 -28.07 -11.61 -2.09
CA THR A 322 -28.49 -11.71 -0.68
C THR A 322 -27.30 -11.63 0.28
N THR A 323 -26.17 -12.25 -0.07
CA THR A 323 -24.94 -12.14 0.72
C THR A 323 -24.37 -10.71 0.71
N VAL A 324 -24.40 -10.01 -0.42
CA VAL A 324 -24.00 -8.58 -0.49
C VAL A 324 -24.90 -7.73 0.39
N LEU A 325 -26.23 -7.87 0.26
CA LEU A 325 -27.20 -7.12 1.06
C LEU A 325 -27.00 -7.34 2.56
N ARG A 326 -26.84 -8.59 2.99
CA ARG A 326 -26.56 -8.92 4.40
C ARG A 326 -25.32 -8.18 4.91
N LEU A 327 -24.21 -8.19 4.16
CA LEU A 327 -22.97 -7.49 4.55
C LEU A 327 -23.14 -5.97 4.58
N LEU A 328 -23.95 -5.40 3.69
CA LEU A 328 -24.28 -3.97 3.71
C LEU A 328 -25.14 -3.60 4.92
N VAL A 329 -26.09 -4.45 5.31
CA VAL A 329 -26.91 -4.26 6.53
C VAL A 329 -26.05 -4.39 7.78
N GLU A 330 -25.21 -5.43 7.88
CA GLU A 330 -24.28 -5.64 9.01
C GLU A 330 -23.34 -4.43 9.23
N THR A 331 -23.01 -3.70 8.16
CA THR A 331 -22.16 -2.50 8.21
C THR A 331 -22.94 -1.18 8.27
N ALA A 332 -24.27 -1.25 8.43
CA ALA A 332 -25.20 -0.12 8.43
C ALA A 332 -25.07 0.80 7.18
N ARG A 333 -24.72 0.20 6.04
CA ARG A 333 -24.65 0.84 4.71
C ARG A 333 -25.95 0.74 3.93
N LEU A 334 -26.83 -0.18 4.32
CA LEU A 334 -28.16 -0.37 3.76
C LEU A 334 -29.14 -0.67 4.90
N GLU A 335 -30.35 -0.14 4.81
CA GLU A 335 -31.41 -0.46 5.76
C GLU A 335 -32.06 -1.80 5.41
N GLU A 336 -32.34 -2.63 6.42
CA GLU A 336 -32.90 -3.98 6.23
C GLU A 336 -34.22 -3.96 5.45
N LYS A 337 -35.08 -2.99 5.72
CA LYS A 337 -36.39 -2.82 5.06
C LYS A 337 -36.30 -2.65 3.53
N CYS A 338 -35.15 -2.22 3.01
CA CYS A 338 -34.96 -2.03 1.58
C CYS A 338 -34.52 -3.33 0.87
N CYS A 339 -34.11 -4.37 1.59
CA CYS A 339 -33.50 -5.56 1.00
C CYS A 339 -34.49 -6.36 0.14
N ASP A 340 -35.74 -6.49 0.57
CA ASP A 340 -36.77 -7.23 -0.18
C ASP A 340 -37.12 -6.52 -1.49
N ASP A 341 -37.18 -5.19 -1.48
CA ASP A 341 -37.37 -4.39 -2.70
C ASP A 341 -36.20 -4.60 -3.66
N VAL A 342 -34.95 -4.55 -3.19
CA VAL A 342 -33.76 -4.81 -4.03
C VAL A 342 -33.80 -6.21 -4.64
N LEU A 343 -34.18 -7.25 -3.88
CA LEU A 343 -34.26 -8.62 -4.39
C LEU A 343 -35.37 -8.78 -5.43
N ARG A 344 -36.53 -8.14 -5.21
CA ARG A 344 -37.64 -8.12 -6.19
C ARG A 344 -37.21 -7.43 -7.48
N GLU A 345 -36.60 -6.25 -7.38
CA GLU A 345 -36.09 -5.49 -8.52
C GLU A 345 -35.01 -6.26 -9.27
N PHE A 346 -34.11 -6.94 -8.56
CA PHE A 346 -33.10 -7.81 -9.17
C PHE A 346 -33.71 -8.97 -9.95
N GLY A 347 -34.75 -9.61 -9.41
CA GLY A 347 -35.48 -10.67 -10.10
C GLY A 347 -36.07 -10.18 -11.43
N GLN A 348 -36.74 -9.02 -11.40
CA GLN A 348 -37.30 -8.37 -12.60
C GLN A 348 -36.20 -7.97 -13.58
N PHE A 349 -35.09 -7.42 -13.09
CA PHE A 349 -33.94 -7.04 -13.91
C PHE A 349 -33.32 -8.24 -14.61
N PHE A 350 -33.15 -9.36 -13.89
CA PHE A 350 -32.61 -10.60 -14.43
C PHE A 350 -33.46 -11.13 -15.58
N ASP A 351 -34.78 -11.26 -15.35
CA ASP A 351 -35.71 -11.79 -16.35
C ASP A 351 -35.77 -10.88 -17.58
N THR A 352 -35.82 -9.56 -17.36
CA THR A 352 -35.80 -8.56 -18.43
C THR A 352 -34.49 -8.63 -19.24
N SER A 353 -33.35 -8.72 -18.56
CA SER A 353 -32.02 -8.78 -19.20
C SER A 353 -31.84 -10.05 -20.02
N LEU A 354 -32.35 -11.18 -19.52
CA LEU A 354 -32.34 -12.45 -20.23
C LEU A 354 -33.17 -12.39 -21.53
N MET A 355 -34.31 -11.69 -21.52
CA MET A 355 -35.19 -11.58 -22.68
C MET A 355 -34.70 -10.56 -23.72
N LEU A 356 -34.19 -9.40 -23.29
CA LEU A 356 -33.98 -8.24 -24.17
C LEU A 356 -32.52 -7.90 -24.46
N ALA A 357 -31.58 -8.37 -23.62
CA ALA A 357 -30.22 -7.86 -23.64
C ALA A 357 -29.14 -8.95 -23.54
N SER A 358 -29.50 -10.24 -23.62
CA SER A 358 -28.57 -11.36 -23.47
C SER A 358 -27.29 -11.22 -24.31
N ASP A 359 -27.44 -10.78 -25.57
CA ASP A 359 -26.31 -10.53 -26.47
C ASP A 359 -25.31 -9.49 -25.95
N SER A 360 -25.80 -8.44 -25.29
CA SER A 360 -24.93 -7.40 -24.72
C SER A 360 -24.13 -7.92 -23.52
N PHE A 361 -24.74 -8.78 -22.70
CA PHE A 361 -24.05 -9.46 -21.58
C PHE A 361 -22.97 -10.44 -22.09
N HIS A 362 -23.25 -11.15 -23.18
CA HIS A 362 -22.29 -12.09 -23.78
C HIS A 362 -21.12 -11.39 -24.48
N LYS A 363 -21.34 -10.21 -25.05
CA LYS A 363 -20.30 -9.41 -25.74
C LYS A 363 -19.46 -8.58 -24.78
N PHE A 364 -19.96 -8.32 -23.57
CA PHE A 364 -19.26 -7.51 -22.57
C PHE A 364 -17.86 -8.06 -22.27
N THR A 365 -16.86 -7.19 -22.39
CA THR A 365 -15.45 -7.51 -22.17
C THR A 365 -14.80 -6.47 -21.26
N PRO A 366 -14.31 -6.84 -20.06
CA PRO A 366 -13.75 -5.87 -19.09
C PRO A 366 -12.48 -5.15 -19.58
N GLN A 367 -11.82 -5.67 -20.61
CA GLN A 367 -10.69 -5.01 -21.27
C GLN A 367 -11.12 -3.72 -21.98
N SER A 368 -12.16 -3.79 -22.82
CA SER A 368 -12.65 -2.65 -23.61
C SER A 368 -13.71 -1.84 -22.88
N ASP A 369 -14.63 -2.52 -22.20
CA ASP A 369 -15.88 -1.91 -21.73
C ASP A 369 -15.76 -1.42 -20.28
N ARG A 370 -16.71 -0.57 -19.87
CA ARG A 370 -16.83 -0.02 -18.52
C ARG A 370 -18.08 -0.55 -17.83
N LEU A 371 -17.92 -1.17 -16.66
CA LEU A 371 -19.01 -1.83 -15.96
C LEU A 371 -20.03 -0.84 -15.38
N ASP A 372 -19.56 0.31 -14.91
CA ASP A 372 -20.38 1.45 -14.47
C ASP A 372 -21.22 2.02 -15.60
N GLU A 373 -20.65 2.24 -16.78
CA GLU A 373 -21.42 2.71 -17.95
C GLU A 373 -22.46 1.68 -18.40
N PHE A 374 -22.08 0.40 -18.40
CA PHE A 374 -22.98 -0.70 -18.75
C PHE A 374 -24.20 -0.75 -17.83
N TYR A 375 -24.00 -0.78 -16.50
CA TYR A 375 -25.12 -0.81 -15.56
C TYR A 375 -25.88 0.51 -15.49
N HIS A 376 -25.20 1.65 -15.68
CA HIS A 376 -25.88 2.94 -15.78
C HIS A 376 -26.90 2.93 -16.92
N GLY A 377 -26.52 2.46 -18.11
CA GLY A 377 -27.44 2.35 -19.25
C GLY A 377 -28.62 1.40 -19.00
N LEU A 378 -28.44 0.40 -18.14
CA LEU A 378 -29.47 -0.61 -17.85
C LEU A 378 -30.38 -0.26 -16.67
N LEU A 379 -29.87 0.44 -15.65
CA LEU A 379 -30.54 0.62 -14.36
C LEU A 379 -30.80 2.10 -14.02
N ALA A 380 -29.93 3.02 -14.44
CA ALA A 380 -30.06 4.41 -14.04
C ALA A 380 -31.29 5.07 -14.65
N ASN A 381 -31.90 5.99 -13.90
CA ASN A 381 -33.10 6.75 -14.28
C ASN A 381 -34.35 5.88 -14.53
N LYS A 382 -34.35 4.60 -14.11
CA LYS A 382 -35.51 3.71 -14.17
C LYS A 382 -36.11 3.56 -12.77
N ALA A 383 -37.35 3.99 -12.61
CA ALA A 383 -38.02 4.01 -11.30
C ALA A 383 -38.20 2.59 -10.73
N GLU A 384 -38.37 1.60 -11.61
CA GLU A 384 -38.52 0.19 -11.28
C GLU A 384 -37.24 -0.49 -10.77
N PHE A 385 -36.07 0.14 -10.89
CA PHE A 385 -34.77 -0.42 -10.43
C PHE A 385 -34.04 0.51 -9.46
N ARG A 386 -34.77 1.41 -8.81
CA ARG A 386 -34.18 2.45 -7.95
C ARG A 386 -33.32 1.86 -6.83
N HIS A 387 -33.86 0.91 -6.06
CA HIS A 387 -33.16 0.36 -4.90
C HIS A 387 -31.98 -0.51 -5.32
N LEU A 388 -32.17 -1.31 -6.39
CA LEU A 388 -31.09 -2.09 -6.98
C LEU A 388 -29.96 -1.19 -7.47
N TRP A 389 -30.27 -0.07 -8.12
CA TRP A 389 -29.25 0.86 -8.61
C TRP A 389 -28.43 1.46 -7.47
N GLU A 390 -29.04 1.85 -6.35
CA GLU A 390 -28.33 2.36 -5.17
C GLU A 390 -27.29 1.34 -4.64
N VAL A 391 -27.66 0.05 -4.59
CA VAL A 391 -26.75 -1.03 -4.18
C VAL A 391 -25.64 -1.25 -5.21
N VAL A 392 -25.96 -1.21 -6.51
CA VAL A 392 -24.98 -1.35 -7.60
C VAL A 392 -23.98 -0.19 -7.56
N GLN A 393 -24.43 1.05 -7.34
CA GLN A 393 -23.54 2.20 -7.18
C GLN A 393 -22.57 1.99 -6.02
N LEU A 394 -23.06 1.62 -4.84
CA LEU A 394 -22.21 1.31 -3.67
C LEU A 394 -21.18 0.22 -3.97
N ALA A 395 -21.54 -0.80 -4.75
CA ALA A 395 -20.63 -1.87 -5.14
C ALA A 395 -19.56 -1.43 -6.15
N LEU A 396 -19.92 -0.60 -7.13
CA LEU A 396 -19.04 -0.20 -8.22
C LEU A 396 -18.02 0.89 -7.82
N ILE A 397 -18.27 1.65 -6.75
CA ILE A 397 -17.28 2.58 -6.21
C ILE A 397 -16.17 1.89 -5.41
N LEU A 398 -16.36 0.62 -5.02
CA LEU A 398 -15.38 -0.10 -4.21
C LEU A 398 -14.08 -0.29 -5.01
N SER A 399 -12.98 0.14 -4.40
CA SER A 399 -11.68 0.05 -5.04
C SER A 399 -11.21 -1.40 -5.13
N HIS A 400 -10.65 -1.76 -6.29
CA HIS A 400 -10.04 -3.06 -6.55
C HIS A 400 -8.50 -3.02 -6.47
N GLY A 401 -7.92 -1.82 -6.40
CA GLY A 401 -6.48 -1.63 -6.42
C GLY A 401 -6.08 -0.16 -6.42
N GLN A 402 -4.78 0.07 -6.40
CA GLN A 402 -4.22 1.42 -6.26
C GLN A 402 -3.80 2.06 -7.58
N ALA A 403 -4.11 1.44 -8.73
CA ALA A 403 -3.64 1.89 -10.03
C ALA A 403 -3.98 3.36 -10.33
N SER A 404 -5.17 3.83 -9.95
CA SER A 404 -5.55 5.25 -10.09
C SER A 404 -4.72 6.18 -9.22
N VAL A 405 -4.45 5.80 -7.97
CA VAL A 405 -3.64 6.58 -7.03
C VAL A 405 -2.18 6.61 -7.47
N GLU A 406 -1.63 5.46 -7.87
CA GLU A 406 -0.26 5.37 -8.39
C GLU A 406 -0.06 6.17 -9.67
N ARG A 407 -1.03 6.13 -10.61
CA ARG A 407 -1.01 7.01 -11.80
C ARG A 407 -0.96 8.49 -11.39
N GLY A 408 -1.74 8.90 -10.39
CA GLY A 408 -1.68 10.24 -9.84
C GLY A 408 -0.28 10.62 -9.34
N PHE A 409 0.42 9.71 -8.65
CA PHE A 409 1.81 9.95 -8.23
C PHE A 409 2.79 10.02 -9.40
N SER A 410 2.61 9.22 -10.44
CA SER A 410 3.44 9.29 -11.65
C SER A 410 3.27 10.64 -12.35
N VAL A 411 2.03 11.11 -12.51
CA VAL A 411 1.78 12.44 -13.09
C VAL A 411 2.35 13.54 -12.20
N ASN A 412 2.20 13.43 -10.87
CA ASN A 412 2.84 14.37 -9.95
C ASN A 412 4.36 14.42 -10.16
N LYS A 413 5.01 13.26 -10.31
CA LYS A 413 6.45 13.17 -10.55
C LYS A 413 6.87 13.86 -11.85
N GLU A 414 6.04 13.82 -12.89
CA GLU A 414 6.31 14.46 -14.18
C GLU A 414 6.19 15.99 -14.11
N VAL A 415 5.28 16.52 -13.29
CA VAL A 415 5.11 17.97 -13.13
C VAL A 415 5.97 18.57 -12.02
N MET A 416 6.51 17.74 -11.13
CA MET A 416 7.33 18.18 -10.00
C MET A 416 8.66 18.76 -10.46
N VAL A 417 8.96 19.97 -9.96
CA VAL A 417 10.26 20.64 -10.11
C VAL A 417 10.84 20.95 -8.72
N GLU A 418 12.15 21.18 -8.67
CA GLU A 418 12.83 21.53 -7.42
C GLU A 418 12.20 22.79 -6.78
N ASN A 419 12.02 22.76 -5.46
CA ASN A 419 11.45 23.86 -4.66
C ASN A 419 9.98 24.24 -5.00
N LEU A 420 9.23 23.35 -5.66
CA LEU A 420 7.80 23.55 -5.91
C LEU A 420 6.98 23.48 -4.60
N LYS A 421 6.22 24.54 -4.30
CA LYS A 421 5.27 24.55 -3.18
C LYS A 421 4.02 23.73 -3.50
N GLU A 422 3.38 23.18 -2.47
CA GLU A 422 2.15 22.36 -2.58
C GLU A 422 1.04 23.04 -3.41
N HIS A 423 0.76 24.32 -3.17
CA HIS A 423 -0.26 25.07 -3.91
C HIS A 423 0.02 25.09 -5.42
N SER A 424 1.28 25.24 -5.83
CA SER A 424 1.66 25.25 -7.25
C SER A 424 1.49 23.88 -7.89
N LEU A 425 1.82 22.80 -7.16
CA LEU A 425 1.58 21.43 -7.61
C LEU A 425 0.08 21.16 -7.81
N ILE A 426 -0.76 21.57 -6.85
CA ILE A 426 -2.22 21.45 -6.96
C ILE A 426 -2.73 22.20 -8.19
N ALA A 427 -2.30 23.45 -8.40
CA ALA A 427 -2.72 24.25 -9.56
C ALA A 427 -2.32 23.59 -10.90
N GLN A 428 -1.09 23.08 -11.01
CA GLN A 428 -0.64 22.36 -12.21
C GLN A 428 -1.45 21.09 -12.46
N ARG A 429 -1.77 20.32 -11.41
CA ARG A 429 -2.59 19.11 -11.52
C ARG A 429 -4.02 19.44 -11.97
N VAL A 430 -4.62 20.51 -11.46
CA VAL A 430 -5.94 20.98 -11.90
C VAL A 430 -5.93 21.34 -13.39
N ILE A 431 -4.90 22.05 -13.85
CA ILE A 431 -4.76 22.41 -15.28
C ILE A 431 -4.59 21.16 -16.14
N HIS A 432 -3.68 20.25 -15.73
CA HIS A 432 -3.44 18.99 -16.43
C HIS A 432 -4.73 18.16 -16.57
N ASP A 433 -5.46 17.98 -15.47
CA ASP A 433 -6.69 17.19 -15.46
C ASP A 433 -7.79 17.85 -16.31
N HIS A 434 -7.90 19.18 -16.31
CA HIS A 434 -8.81 19.89 -17.20
C HIS A 434 -8.45 19.68 -18.68
N VAL A 435 -7.17 19.79 -19.04
CA VAL A 435 -6.68 19.56 -20.42
C VAL A 435 -6.96 18.13 -20.88
N LEU A 436 -6.85 17.14 -19.99
CA LEU A 436 -7.23 15.76 -20.30
C LEU A 436 -8.74 15.63 -20.56
N ILE A 437 -9.58 16.24 -19.71
CA ILE A 437 -11.04 16.15 -19.81
C ILE A 437 -11.55 16.72 -21.14
N ILE A 438 -11.00 17.84 -21.59
CA ILE A 438 -11.40 18.46 -22.87
C ILE A 438 -10.79 17.77 -24.09
N GLY A 439 -9.98 16.71 -23.92
CA GLY A 439 -9.41 15.95 -25.02
C GLY A 439 -8.12 16.55 -25.62
N GLY A 440 -7.41 17.38 -24.85
CA GLY A 440 -6.08 17.89 -25.21
C GLY A 440 -6.01 19.41 -25.34
N LEU A 441 -4.77 19.90 -25.51
CA LEU A 441 -4.46 21.34 -25.45
C LEU A 441 -5.16 22.16 -26.54
N HIS A 442 -5.40 21.56 -27.72
CA HIS A 442 -6.06 22.24 -28.84
C HIS A 442 -7.54 22.58 -28.56
N ASN A 443 -8.15 21.92 -27.58
CA ASN A 443 -9.54 22.13 -27.20
C ASN A 443 -9.71 23.12 -26.04
N VAL A 444 -8.62 23.72 -25.55
CA VAL A 444 -8.69 24.76 -24.51
C VAL A 444 -9.38 25.99 -25.07
N GLY A 445 -10.56 26.32 -24.53
CA GLY A 445 -11.31 27.51 -24.90
C GLY A 445 -10.65 28.79 -24.40
N TYR A 446 -10.45 29.77 -25.28
CA TYR A 446 -9.95 31.10 -24.93
C TYR A 446 -11.08 32.01 -24.48
N SER A 447 -11.51 31.88 -23.22
CA SER A 447 -12.58 32.71 -22.66
C SER A 447 -12.07 34.07 -22.18
N LYS A 448 -12.96 35.07 -22.11
CA LYS A 448 -12.63 36.40 -21.56
C LYS A 448 -12.18 36.30 -20.11
N GLU A 449 -12.79 35.40 -19.35
CA GLU A 449 -12.47 35.13 -17.94
C GLU A 449 -11.04 34.59 -17.79
N LEU A 450 -10.59 33.73 -18.72
CA LEU A 450 -9.23 33.22 -18.74
C LEU A 450 -8.22 34.35 -18.99
N PHE A 451 -8.49 35.23 -19.96
CA PHE A 451 -7.63 36.39 -20.24
C PHE A 451 -7.57 37.37 -19.06
N LEU A 452 -8.71 37.66 -18.42
CA LEU A 452 -8.77 38.49 -17.22
C LEU A 452 -8.02 37.87 -16.04
N SER A 453 -8.13 36.55 -15.86
CA SER A 453 -7.38 35.85 -14.81
C SER A 453 -5.87 35.87 -15.07
N ALA A 454 -5.46 35.70 -16.33
CA ALA A 454 -4.06 35.77 -16.74
C ALA A 454 -3.46 37.18 -16.56
N SER A 455 -4.19 38.23 -16.95
CA SER A 455 -3.73 39.61 -16.78
C SER A 455 -3.62 40.01 -15.30
N ALA A 456 -4.51 39.49 -14.45
CA ALA A 456 -4.49 39.71 -13.00
C ALA A 456 -3.48 38.82 -12.24
N ALA A 457 -2.80 37.87 -12.89
CA ALA A 457 -1.98 36.86 -12.22
C ALA A 457 -0.85 37.49 -11.37
N ARG A 458 -0.20 38.54 -11.87
CA ARG A 458 0.85 39.26 -11.12
C ARG A 458 0.31 39.93 -9.86
N GLN A 459 -0.88 40.55 -9.95
CA GLN A 459 -1.53 41.17 -8.80
C GLN A 459 -1.89 40.13 -7.74
N LYS A 460 -2.50 39.01 -8.15
CA LYS A 460 -2.82 37.88 -7.26
C LYS A 460 -1.57 37.33 -6.57
N TYR A 461 -0.45 37.24 -7.29
CA TYR A 461 0.83 36.80 -6.73
C TYR A 461 1.36 37.77 -5.65
N HIS A 462 1.30 39.08 -5.89
CA HIS A 462 1.69 40.07 -4.88
C HIS A 462 0.79 40.01 -3.64
N MET A 463 -0.54 39.88 -3.82
CA MET A 463 -1.47 39.69 -2.70
C MET A 463 -1.14 38.44 -1.88
N TYR A 464 -0.82 37.33 -2.55
CA TYR A 464 -0.37 36.10 -1.89
C TYR A 464 0.91 36.30 -1.08
N LEU A 465 1.91 37.00 -1.64
CA LEU A 465 3.16 37.29 -0.93
C LEU A 465 2.95 38.16 0.31
N ASP A 466 2.06 39.15 0.23
CA ASP A 466 1.74 40.01 1.36
C ASP A 466 1.01 39.23 2.46
N GLU A 467 0.09 38.34 2.08
CA GLU A 467 -0.58 37.43 3.00
C GLU A 467 0.40 36.44 3.65
N GLU A 468 1.34 35.87 2.89
CA GLU A 468 2.36 34.97 3.44
C GLU A 468 3.28 35.70 4.45
N ARG A 469 3.59 36.98 4.21
CA ARG A 469 4.32 37.81 5.18
C ARG A 469 3.52 38.04 6.45
N ARG A 470 2.22 38.37 6.34
CA ARG A 470 1.34 38.56 7.50
C ARG A 470 1.24 37.28 8.33
N GLN A 471 0.98 36.15 7.69
CA GLN A 471 0.91 34.85 8.36
C GLN A 471 2.21 34.48 9.09
N LYS A 472 3.38 34.76 8.48
CA LYS A 472 4.68 34.55 9.16
C LYS A 472 4.84 35.46 10.39
N GLN A 473 4.43 36.72 10.30
CA GLN A 473 4.47 37.65 11.44
C GLN A 473 3.53 37.18 12.55
N ASP A 474 2.34 36.74 12.21
CA ASP A 474 1.35 36.26 13.18
C ASP A 474 1.76 34.94 13.83
N GLN A 475 2.35 34.00 13.06
CA GLN A 475 2.94 32.79 13.60
C GLN A 475 4.10 33.07 14.56
N GLN A 476 4.98 34.03 14.22
CA GLN A 476 6.07 34.43 15.12
C GLN A 476 5.54 35.05 16.42
N LYS A 477 4.50 35.91 16.33
CA LYS A 477 3.85 36.47 17.51
C LYS A 477 3.18 35.38 18.35
N ALA A 478 2.46 34.46 17.72
CA ALA A 478 1.80 33.34 18.40
C ALA A 478 2.81 32.41 19.09
N LEU A 479 3.95 32.12 18.45
CA LEU A 479 5.02 31.33 19.04
C LEU A 479 5.62 32.03 20.25
N LYS A 480 5.93 33.33 20.15
CA LYS A 480 6.40 34.13 21.29
C LYS A 480 5.41 34.12 22.45
N ARG A 481 4.12 34.30 22.17
CA ARG A 481 3.04 34.22 23.19
C ARG A 481 3.02 32.85 23.86
N LYS A 482 3.11 31.77 23.08
CA LYS A 482 3.13 30.39 23.60
C LYS A 482 4.33 30.15 24.52
N THR A 483 5.53 30.55 24.11
CA THR A 483 6.75 30.43 24.93
C THR A 483 6.63 31.24 26.23
N LEU A 484 6.12 32.47 26.17
CA LEU A 484 5.88 33.28 27.37
C LEU A 484 4.85 32.64 28.31
N MET A 485 3.78 32.03 27.78
CA MET A 485 2.80 31.32 28.59
C MET A 485 3.39 30.10 29.30
N GLU A 486 4.24 29.33 28.61
CA GLU A 486 4.95 28.18 29.17
C GLU A 486 5.92 28.63 30.29
N GLU A 487 6.73 29.67 30.06
CA GLU A 487 7.62 30.26 31.06
C GLU A 487 6.86 30.72 32.32
N VAL A 488 5.74 31.42 32.14
CA VAL A 488 4.88 31.88 33.26
C VAL A 488 4.29 30.70 34.03
N SER A 489 3.86 29.64 33.35
CA SER A 489 3.34 28.42 33.98
C SER A 489 4.40 27.72 34.82
N GLU A 490 5.60 27.55 34.29
CA GLU A 490 6.73 26.95 35.01
C GLU A 490 7.13 27.76 36.24
N MET A 491 7.21 29.10 36.11
CA MET A 491 7.52 29.98 37.23
C MET A 491 6.43 29.95 38.31
N LYS A 492 5.15 29.90 37.93
CA LYS A 492 4.03 29.72 38.89
C LYS A 492 4.16 28.39 39.64
N ALA A 493 4.48 27.30 38.93
CA ALA A 493 4.70 25.99 39.56
C ALA A 493 5.92 25.98 40.50
N LYS A 494 7.00 26.67 40.12
CA LYS A 494 8.20 26.83 40.97
C LYS A 494 7.90 27.67 42.21
N LYS A 495 7.13 28.76 42.06
CA LYS A 495 6.66 29.61 43.17
C LYS A 495 5.88 28.77 44.19
N LYS A 496 4.86 28.04 43.74
CA LYS A 496 4.02 27.19 44.60
C LYS A 496 4.84 26.16 45.39
N ARG A 497 5.83 25.52 44.75
CA ARG A 497 6.74 24.57 45.43
C ARG A 497 7.59 25.25 46.50
N MET A 498 8.12 26.43 46.20
CA MET A 498 8.98 27.17 47.13
C MET A 498 8.19 27.73 48.32
N GLU A 499 6.94 28.17 48.11
CA GLU A 499 6.01 28.56 49.19
C GLU A 499 5.72 27.40 50.15
N GLU A 500 5.49 26.20 49.60
CA GLU A 500 5.25 25.00 50.41
C GLU A 500 6.52 24.60 51.20
N ASP A 501 7.69 24.64 50.57
CA ASP A 501 8.96 24.39 51.25
C ASP A 501 9.18 25.34 52.44
N VAL A 502 8.91 26.64 52.26
CA VAL A 502 9.01 27.63 53.35
C VAL A 502 8.05 27.27 54.48
N ARG A 503 6.79 26.93 54.16
CA ARG A 503 5.76 26.54 55.14
C ARG A 503 6.21 25.31 55.95
N VAL A 504 6.70 24.27 55.28
CA VAL A 504 7.18 23.03 55.91
C VAL A 504 8.39 23.28 56.80
N LEU A 505 9.35 24.10 56.34
CA LEU A 505 10.54 24.45 57.11
C LEU A 505 10.20 25.27 58.36
N MET A 506 9.28 26.24 58.26
CA MET A 506 8.83 27.02 59.42
C MET A 506 8.09 26.15 60.42
N LYS A 507 7.13 25.31 59.98
CA LYS A 507 6.43 24.37 60.87
C LYS A 507 7.38 23.40 61.58
N SER A 508 8.39 22.90 60.86
CA SER A 508 9.43 22.04 61.44
C SER A 508 10.35 22.78 62.39
N ALA A 509 10.62 24.06 62.14
CA ALA A 509 11.40 24.90 63.04
C ALA A 509 10.63 25.19 64.34
N ASP A 510 9.35 25.51 64.24
CA ASP A 510 8.46 25.76 65.38
C ASP A 510 8.31 24.50 66.24
N GLY A 511 8.03 23.33 65.62
CA GLY A 511 7.94 22.07 66.35
C GLY A 511 9.27 21.63 67.01
N ASN A 512 10.42 22.01 66.46
CA ASN A 512 11.71 21.79 67.13
C ASN A 512 11.95 22.75 68.30
N ALA A 513 11.42 23.99 68.23
CA ALA A 513 11.50 24.95 69.32
C ALA A 513 10.62 24.53 70.50
N GLU A 514 9.37 24.13 70.24
CA GLU A 514 8.44 23.61 71.26
C GLU A 514 8.99 22.35 71.95
N LYS A 515 9.58 21.42 71.18
CA LYS A 515 10.24 20.23 71.74
C LYS A 515 11.49 20.57 72.55
N ALA A 516 12.23 21.61 72.16
CA ALA A 516 13.39 22.06 72.93
C ALA A 516 12.95 22.61 74.30
N GLU A 517 11.87 23.39 74.32
CA GLU A 517 11.27 23.95 75.54
C GLU A 517 10.77 22.85 76.49
N ALA A 518 10.08 21.84 75.96
CA ALA A 518 9.56 20.73 76.76
C ALA A 518 10.63 19.76 77.31
N THR A 519 11.81 19.66 76.67
CA THR A 519 12.84 18.64 77.01
C THR A 519 14.16 19.22 77.52
N GLY A 520 14.33 20.55 77.52
CA GLY A 520 15.56 21.23 77.94
C GLY A 520 16.77 21.01 77.01
N LYS A 521 16.60 20.39 75.84
CA LYS A 521 17.70 20.06 74.92
C LYS A 521 18.06 21.23 74.00
N LEU A 522 19.11 21.97 74.35
CA LEU A 522 19.68 23.08 73.56
C LEU A 522 20.06 22.70 72.11
N SER A 523 20.38 21.43 71.83
CA SER A 523 20.68 20.97 70.47
C SER A 523 19.50 21.09 69.49
N LEU A 524 18.26 21.05 70.00
CA LEU A 524 17.04 21.23 69.20
C LEU A 524 16.82 22.71 68.83
N ILE A 525 17.27 23.64 69.66
CA ILE A 525 17.25 25.09 69.34
C ILE A 525 18.19 25.38 68.17
N SER A 526 19.39 24.78 68.17
CA SER A 526 20.34 24.92 67.05
C SER A 526 19.75 24.40 65.73
N LYS A 527 19.03 23.27 65.77
CA LYS A 527 18.29 22.73 64.60
C LYS A 527 17.14 23.64 64.17
N SER A 528 16.34 24.15 65.10
CA SER A 528 15.27 25.12 64.81
C SER A 528 15.83 26.37 64.12
N ASN A 529 16.92 26.95 64.64
CA ASN A 529 17.58 28.11 64.06
C ASN A 529 18.19 27.82 62.67
N GLY A 530 18.71 26.61 62.45
CA GLY A 530 19.13 26.15 61.12
C GLY A 530 17.99 26.13 60.10
N LEU A 531 16.84 25.57 60.49
CA LEU A 531 15.63 25.52 59.64
C LEU A 531 15.04 26.91 59.39
N ARG A 532 15.02 27.81 60.39
CA ARG A 532 14.60 29.22 60.21
C ARG A 532 15.51 29.96 59.25
N ARG A 533 16.84 29.75 59.31
CA ARG A 533 17.78 30.34 58.35
C ARG A 533 17.52 29.85 56.93
N ALA A 534 17.32 28.55 56.73
CA ALA A 534 16.98 27.98 55.43
C ALA A 534 15.62 28.49 54.89
N ALA A 535 14.61 28.63 55.77
CA ALA A 535 13.32 29.21 55.40
C ALA A 535 13.45 30.67 54.98
N ASN A 536 14.22 31.47 55.72
CA ASN A 536 14.48 32.88 55.39
C ASN A 536 15.24 33.05 54.07
N GLU A 537 16.18 32.16 53.77
CA GLU A 537 16.88 32.15 52.47
C GLU A 537 15.93 31.81 51.32
N LYS A 538 15.09 30.78 51.47
CA LYS A 538 14.05 30.46 50.50
C LYS A 538 13.02 31.58 50.34
N GLN A 539 12.68 32.29 51.42
CA GLN A 539 11.79 33.46 51.36
C GLN A 539 12.39 34.63 50.57
N ARG A 540 13.71 34.85 50.66
CA ARG A 540 14.41 35.85 49.82
C ARG A 540 14.37 35.45 48.35
N ASN A 541 14.67 34.18 48.05
CA ASN A 541 14.60 33.65 46.69
C ASN A 541 13.17 33.70 46.12
N LEU A 542 12.16 33.51 46.96
CA LEU A 542 10.75 33.63 46.60
C LEU A 542 10.41 35.07 46.17
N LYS A 543 10.85 36.09 46.92
CA LYS A 543 10.65 37.51 46.53
C LYS A 543 11.29 37.83 45.18
N THR A 544 12.51 37.33 44.92
CA THR A 544 13.17 37.50 43.63
C THR A 544 12.41 36.78 42.50
N LEU A 545 11.87 35.60 42.77
CA LEU A 545 11.05 34.86 41.79
C LEU A 545 9.72 35.56 41.51
N GLU A 546 9.09 36.17 42.52
CA GLU A 546 7.86 36.96 42.37
C GLU A 546 8.08 38.19 41.50
N GLN A 547 9.18 38.93 41.71
CA GLN A 547 9.54 40.07 40.86
C GLN A 547 9.69 39.66 39.39
N LYS A 548 10.45 38.58 39.13
CA LYS A 548 10.63 38.04 37.77
C LYS A 548 9.31 37.56 37.16
N LEU A 549 8.45 36.95 37.95
CA LEU A 549 7.13 36.50 37.50
C LEU A 549 6.25 37.72 37.13
N THR A 550 6.28 38.79 37.90
CA THR A 550 5.53 40.03 37.60
C THR A 550 6.03 40.67 36.31
N GLU A 551 7.34 40.77 36.11
CA GLU A 551 7.94 41.27 34.86
C GLU A 551 7.48 40.44 33.65
N LYS A 552 7.55 39.11 33.76
CA LYS A 552 7.15 38.19 32.69
C LYS A 552 5.64 38.18 32.43
N MET A 553 4.80 38.37 33.45
CA MET A 553 3.36 38.53 33.27
C MET A 553 3.02 39.87 32.59
N LYS A 554 3.81 40.93 32.83
CA LYS A 554 3.68 42.18 32.10
C LYS A 554 4.08 42.02 30.64
N GLU A 555 5.22 41.36 30.35
CA GLU A 555 5.61 41.01 28.98
C GLU A 555 4.52 40.21 28.24
N LEU A 556 3.86 39.28 28.92
CA LEU A 556 2.75 38.51 28.34
C LEU A 556 1.51 39.37 28.06
N ASN A 557 1.17 40.29 28.95
CA ASN A 557 0.05 41.21 28.76
C ASN A 557 0.30 42.22 27.63
N ASP A 558 1.52 42.74 27.51
CA ASP A 558 1.91 43.63 26.42
C ASP A 558 1.97 42.89 25.07
N ALA A 559 2.14 41.56 25.12
CA ALA A 559 2.14 40.72 23.93
C ALA A 559 0.74 40.27 23.48
N LEU A 560 -0.30 40.38 24.32
CA LEU A 560 -1.70 39.98 24.05
C LEU A 560 -2.44 41.01 23.19
#